data_AF-A0A3P8S3M0-F1
#
_entry.id   AF-A0A3P8S3M0-F1
#
_cell.length_a   1.000
_cell.length_b   1.000
_cell.length_c   1.000
_cell.angle_alpha   90.00
_cell.angle_beta   90.00
_cell.angle_gamma   90.00
#
_symmetry.space_group_name_H-M   'P 1'
#
loop_
_entity.id
_entity.type
_entity.pdbx_description
1 polymer ?
#
loop_
_entity_poly.entity_id
_entity_poly.type
_entity_poly.pdbx_seq_one_letter_code
_entity_poly.pdbx_strand_id
1 'polypeptide(L)'
;MWQSDCIWCLKLLLFLFVVSHFGTHGRQQWPVPYRRFDSRPDVDSYCEALYPFCPTGDPDGRIPSMKDDDVISIYRLQTPVWEWKYGDLLGKLHIMHDAVGFSSLETGANYTMEWYELFQLGNCTFPHLRLEMKAPFWCNQGAACFFEGIDDLHWSQNGTLEKIGEISGSQFNDLAQWVQDDNRTGIYYETWTVLSDPGPNATVWFESYDCSQFVHRTYRKLKELGAKLSSRSQTNYTKIYLYSGEPTFLGNDSDIFGQPALKNLASDIRRFYYSFRPHQSFAELAVSLLEAFTDVVLDKSFYLFYNFEYWHLPMKPPYMQITYEEVPLP
;
A
#
# COMPACT_ATOMS: atom_id res chain seq x y z
N MET A 1 -66.56 7.52 -6.39
CA MET A 1 -65.79 7.07 -5.22
C MET A 1 -64.53 6.27 -5.60
N TRP A 2 -64.41 5.69 -6.81
CA TRP A 2 -63.24 4.91 -7.23
C TRP A 2 -62.09 5.70 -7.89
N GLN A 3 -62.32 6.97 -8.26
CA GLN A 3 -61.36 7.74 -9.06
C GLN A 3 -60.32 8.46 -8.19
N SER A 4 -60.69 8.85 -6.97
CA SER A 4 -59.79 9.50 -6.01
C SER A 4 -58.76 8.53 -5.43
N ASP A 5 -59.16 7.27 -5.19
CA ASP A 5 -58.29 6.25 -4.58
C ASP A 5 -57.19 5.80 -5.56
N CYS A 6 -57.49 5.69 -6.85
CA CYS A 6 -56.47 5.41 -7.89
C CYS A 6 -55.41 6.50 -8.00
N ILE A 7 -55.78 7.78 -7.83
CA ILE A 7 -54.84 8.90 -7.90
C ILE A 7 -53.92 8.91 -6.68
N TRP A 8 -54.43 8.55 -5.50
CA TRP A 8 -53.62 8.38 -4.30
C TRP A 8 -52.65 7.21 -4.41
N CYS A 9 -53.08 6.05 -4.93
CA CYS A 9 -52.18 4.92 -5.18
C CYS A 9 -51.08 5.26 -6.19
N LEU A 10 -51.40 5.99 -7.26
CA LEU A 10 -50.41 6.39 -8.27
C LEU A 10 -49.39 7.40 -7.69
N LYS A 11 -49.85 8.34 -6.86
CA LYS A 11 -48.96 9.28 -6.14
C LYS A 11 -48.08 8.57 -5.12
N LEU A 12 -48.60 7.56 -4.43
CA LEU A 12 -47.82 6.74 -3.49
C LEU A 12 -46.76 5.91 -4.21
N LEU A 13 -47.10 5.30 -5.35
CA LEU A 13 -46.18 4.55 -6.21
C LEU A 13 -45.10 5.45 -6.80
N LEU A 14 -45.45 6.67 -7.22
CA LEU A 14 -44.48 7.67 -7.69
C LEU A 14 -43.57 8.16 -6.56
N PHE A 15 -44.08 8.35 -5.34
CA PHE A 15 -43.26 8.66 -4.17
C PHE A 15 -42.32 7.50 -3.80
N LEU A 16 -42.78 6.26 -3.86
CA LEU A 16 -41.96 5.07 -3.64
C LEU A 16 -40.88 4.91 -4.72
N PHE A 17 -41.18 5.23 -5.98
CA PHE A 17 -40.18 5.26 -7.06
C PHE A 17 -39.13 6.35 -6.83
N VAL A 18 -39.53 7.56 -6.43
CA VAL A 18 -38.59 8.66 -6.13
C VAL A 18 -37.74 8.33 -4.90
N VAL A 19 -38.31 7.78 -3.83
CA VAL A 19 -37.54 7.34 -2.65
C VAL A 19 -36.61 6.16 -2.99
N SER A 20 -37.00 5.27 -3.92
CA SER A 20 -36.12 4.20 -4.40
C SER A 20 -34.97 4.70 -5.28
N HIS A 21 -35.12 5.87 -5.92
CA HIS A 21 -34.04 6.54 -6.69
C HIS A 21 -33.14 7.45 -5.85
N PHE A 22 -33.57 7.87 -4.66
CA PHE A 22 -32.73 8.56 -3.68
C PHE A 22 -32.10 7.61 -2.64
N GLY A 23 -32.38 6.30 -2.75
CA GLY A 23 -31.92 5.25 -1.82
C GLY A 23 -30.70 4.44 -2.27
N THR A 24 -29.95 4.90 -3.28
CA THR A 24 -28.68 4.28 -3.67
C THR A 24 -27.58 5.32 -3.74
N HIS A 25 -27.08 5.75 -2.58
CA HIS A 25 -25.62 5.90 -2.47
C HIS A 25 -25.05 4.56 -2.94
N GLY A 26 -24.27 4.58 -4.03
CA GLY A 26 -23.80 3.38 -4.72
C GLY A 26 -23.32 2.34 -3.72
N ARG A 27 -23.83 1.11 -3.84
CA ARG A 27 -23.46 -0.01 -2.96
C ARG A 27 -21.94 -0.03 -2.85
N GLN A 28 -21.42 0.14 -1.64
CA GLN A 28 -19.98 0.05 -1.34
C GLN A 28 -19.47 -1.27 -1.94
N GLN A 29 -18.51 -1.19 -2.86
CA GLN A 29 -17.88 -2.35 -3.48
C GLN A 29 -16.59 -2.66 -2.72
N TRP A 30 -16.44 -3.92 -2.32
CA TRP A 30 -15.26 -4.43 -1.64
C TRP A 30 -14.39 -5.23 -2.63
N PRO A 31 -13.04 -5.14 -2.54
CA PRO A 31 -12.29 -4.19 -1.72
C PRO A 31 -12.45 -2.75 -2.21
N VAL A 32 -12.19 -1.77 -1.34
CA VAL A 32 -12.11 -0.36 -1.76
C VAL A 32 -10.91 -0.22 -2.70
N PRO A 33 -11.11 0.23 -3.94
CA PRO A 33 -10.00 0.32 -4.89
C PRO A 33 -9.03 1.42 -4.46
N TYR A 34 -7.73 1.15 -4.64
CA TYR A 34 -6.69 2.16 -4.50
C TYR A 34 -6.94 3.32 -5.49
N ARG A 35 -7.04 4.55 -4.98
CA ARG A 35 -7.25 5.76 -5.77
C ARG A 35 -5.94 6.18 -6.40
N ARG A 36 -5.93 6.24 -7.73
CA ARG A 36 -4.85 6.84 -8.51
C ARG A 36 -5.10 8.33 -8.74
N PHE A 37 -4.02 9.05 -9.00
CA PHE A 37 -4.01 10.50 -9.20
C PHE A 37 -3.46 10.85 -10.58
N ASP A 38 -3.77 12.05 -11.06
CA ASP A 38 -3.26 12.54 -12.35
C ASP A 38 -1.74 12.78 -12.31
N SER A 39 -1.23 13.18 -11.15
CA SER A 39 0.19 13.43 -10.92
C SER A 39 0.58 13.28 -9.45
N ARG A 40 1.87 12.99 -9.22
CA ARG A 40 2.51 13.07 -7.90
C ARG A 40 2.70 14.54 -7.49
N PRO A 41 2.21 14.95 -6.31
CA PRO A 41 2.49 16.28 -5.79
C PRO A 41 3.93 16.38 -5.30
N ASP A 42 4.48 17.61 -5.31
CA ASP A 42 5.77 17.90 -4.69
C ASP A 42 5.77 17.51 -3.21
N VAL A 43 6.95 17.16 -2.71
CA VAL A 43 7.17 16.83 -1.31
C VAL A 43 7.06 18.10 -0.46
N ASP A 44 6.25 18.03 0.60
CA ASP A 44 6.19 19.10 1.61
C ASP A 44 7.52 19.17 2.37
N SER A 45 8.02 20.39 2.61
CA SER A 45 9.25 20.65 3.36
C SER A 45 9.30 20.02 4.77
N TYR A 46 8.16 19.70 5.37
CA TYR A 46 8.10 18.98 6.64
C TYR A 46 8.56 17.52 6.52
N CYS A 47 8.35 16.90 5.36
CA CYS A 47 8.70 15.51 5.12
C CYS A 47 10.18 15.40 4.76
N GLU A 48 11.00 15.09 5.75
CA GLU A 48 12.43 14.85 5.59
C GLU A 48 12.77 13.38 5.85
N ALA A 49 13.57 12.79 4.97
CA ALA A 49 14.02 11.41 5.11
C ALA A 49 15.38 11.37 5.83
N LEU A 50 15.52 10.48 6.81
CA LEU A 50 16.83 10.26 7.47
C LEU A 50 17.84 9.64 6.50
N TYR A 51 17.36 8.74 5.63
CA TYR A 51 18.10 8.16 4.53
C TYR A 51 17.46 8.61 3.23
N PRO A 52 18.24 9.09 2.25
CA PRO A 52 17.70 9.56 0.98
C PRO A 52 17.00 8.42 0.25
N PHE A 53 15.85 8.73 -0.34
CA PHE A 53 15.16 7.84 -1.27
C PHE A 53 15.98 7.68 -2.55
N CYS A 54 16.13 6.44 -3.01
CA CYS A 54 16.76 6.09 -4.29
C CYS A 54 18.13 6.75 -4.54
N PRO A 55 19.12 6.59 -3.63
CA PRO A 55 20.35 7.39 -3.66
C PRO A 55 21.22 7.19 -4.90
N THR A 56 21.12 6.03 -5.53
CA THR A 56 21.89 5.63 -6.73
C THR A 56 21.03 5.57 -7.99
N GLY A 57 19.74 5.91 -7.90
CA GLY A 57 18.86 5.99 -9.06
C GLY A 57 19.09 7.23 -9.89
N ASP A 58 18.55 7.24 -11.10
CA ASP A 58 18.55 8.44 -11.94
C ASP A 58 17.74 9.55 -11.24
N PRO A 59 18.28 10.78 -11.07
CA PRO A 59 17.58 11.87 -10.39
C PRO A 59 16.26 12.28 -11.04
N ASP A 60 16.11 12.06 -12.34
CA ASP A 60 14.88 12.32 -13.10
C ASP A 60 14.00 11.06 -13.20
N GLY A 61 14.36 9.99 -12.49
CA GLY A 61 13.68 8.70 -12.51
C GLY A 61 13.74 7.99 -13.86
N ARG A 62 14.69 8.34 -14.74
CA ARG A 62 14.78 7.76 -16.08
C ARG A 62 15.21 6.29 -16.05
N ILE A 63 14.58 5.50 -16.90
CA ILE A 63 14.94 4.10 -17.15
C ILE A 63 15.63 4.04 -18.53
N PRO A 64 16.80 3.39 -18.66
CA PRO A 64 17.51 3.31 -19.93
C PRO A 64 16.70 2.53 -20.98
N SER A 65 16.83 2.92 -22.24
CA SER A 65 16.24 2.18 -23.36
C SER A 65 17.14 1.01 -23.73
N MET A 66 16.55 -0.16 -23.96
CA MET A 66 17.21 -1.35 -24.48
C MET A 66 17.04 -1.43 -25.99
N LYS A 67 17.97 -2.13 -26.68
CA LYS A 67 17.80 -2.45 -28.10
C LYS A 67 16.69 -3.49 -28.28
N ASP A 68 15.88 -3.34 -29.33
CA ASP A 68 14.65 -4.12 -29.49
C ASP A 68 14.88 -5.64 -29.48
N ASP A 69 15.99 -6.09 -30.05
CA ASP A 69 16.40 -7.50 -30.19
C ASP A 69 17.29 -8.02 -29.05
N ASP A 70 17.60 -7.20 -28.04
CA ASP A 70 18.32 -7.65 -26.84
C ASP A 70 17.48 -8.67 -26.05
N VAL A 71 18.16 -9.53 -25.29
CA VAL A 71 17.55 -10.48 -24.36
C VAL A 71 17.76 -10.00 -22.94
N ILE A 72 16.68 -9.60 -22.29
CA ILE A 72 16.69 -9.11 -20.91
C ILE A 72 16.26 -10.23 -19.98
N SER A 73 17.17 -10.70 -19.13
CA SER A 73 16.88 -11.64 -18.05
C SER A 73 16.14 -10.94 -16.92
N ILE A 74 15.10 -11.57 -16.38
CA ILE A 74 14.30 -11.05 -15.25
C ILE A 74 14.60 -11.86 -14.01
N TYR A 75 14.82 -11.18 -12.88
CA TYR A 75 15.16 -11.78 -11.60
C TYR A 75 14.13 -11.40 -10.53
N ARG A 76 13.72 -12.39 -9.74
CA ARG A 76 13.07 -12.18 -8.45
C ARG A 76 14.15 -11.85 -7.44
N LEU A 77 14.00 -10.70 -6.78
CA LEU A 77 14.89 -10.23 -5.73
C LEU A 77 14.09 -10.08 -4.44
N GLN A 78 14.57 -10.68 -3.37
CA GLN A 78 13.95 -10.57 -2.05
C GLN A 78 15.02 -10.62 -0.97
N THR A 79 14.90 -9.82 0.07
CA THR A 79 15.86 -9.77 1.19
C THR A 79 15.17 -9.29 2.48
N PRO A 80 15.63 -9.63 3.69
CA PRO A 80 15.06 -9.09 4.91
C PRO A 80 15.06 -7.56 4.96
N VAL A 81 13.97 -6.96 5.44
CA VAL A 81 13.89 -5.50 5.64
C VAL A 81 14.96 -5.06 6.62
N TRP A 82 15.60 -3.91 6.34
CA TRP A 82 16.57 -3.26 7.24
C TRP A 82 17.72 -4.18 7.71
N GLU A 83 18.13 -5.13 6.87
CA GLU A 83 19.25 -6.04 7.13
C GLU A 83 20.52 -5.29 7.56
N TRP A 84 20.82 -4.16 6.92
CA TRP A 84 21.98 -3.32 7.26
C TRP A 84 21.95 -2.78 8.70
N LYS A 85 20.77 -2.68 9.33
CA LYS A 85 20.57 -2.12 10.67
C LYS A 85 20.33 -3.18 11.74
N TYR A 86 19.59 -4.24 11.41
CA TYR A 86 19.15 -5.27 12.35
C TYR A 86 19.66 -6.68 12.02
N GLY A 87 20.48 -6.82 10.98
CA GLY A 87 20.91 -8.12 10.45
C GLY A 87 19.72 -8.98 10.04
N ASP A 88 19.86 -10.29 10.18
CA ASP A 88 18.85 -11.30 9.81
C ASP A 88 17.66 -11.40 10.80
N LEU A 89 17.54 -10.49 11.79
CA LEU A 89 16.45 -10.58 12.78
C LEU A 89 15.06 -10.48 12.14
N LEU A 90 14.87 -9.55 11.20
CA LEU A 90 13.60 -9.37 10.51
C LEU A 90 13.35 -10.48 9.47
N GLY A 91 14.41 -11.10 8.95
CA GLY A 91 14.33 -12.29 8.09
C GLY A 91 13.77 -13.50 8.84
N LYS A 92 14.15 -13.68 10.11
CA LYS A 92 13.56 -14.71 11.00
C LYS A 92 12.08 -14.48 11.33
N LEU A 93 11.60 -13.25 11.18
CA LEU A 93 10.19 -12.89 11.30
C LEU A 93 9.49 -12.84 9.94
N HIS A 94 10.21 -13.19 8.87
CA HIS A 94 9.77 -13.15 7.49
C HIS A 94 9.18 -11.79 7.07
N ILE A 95 9.84 -10.71 7.48
CA ILE A 95 9.56 -9.36 7.00
C ILE A 95 10.59 -9.04 5.91
N MET A 96 10.16 -9.21 4.66
CA MET A 96 11.01 -9.16 3.47
C MET A 96 10.71 -7.89 2.65
N HIS A 97 11.75 -7.38 2.00
CA HIS A 97 11.69 -6.37 0.95
C HIS A 97 11.78 -7.06 -0.40
N ASP A 98 10.96 -6.61 -1.35
CA ASP A 98 10.80 -7.23 -2.67
C ASP A 98 11.20 -6.28 -3.79
N ALA A 99 11.89 -6.80 -4.79
CA ALA A 99 12.33 -6.07 -5.96
C ALA A 99 12.34 -6.95 -7.23
N VAL A 100 12.51 -6.31 -8.39
CA VAL A 100 12.71 -7.00 -9.67
C VAL A 100 14.06 -6.61 -10.25
N GLY A 101 14.87 -7.61 -10.57
CA GLY A 101 16.15 -7.41 -11.25
C GLY A 101 16.03 -7.60 -12.76
N PHE A 102 16.86 -6.89 -13.52
CA PHE A 102 16.98 -7.02 -14.96
C PHE A 102 18.45 -7.15 -15.36
N SER A 103 18.78 -7.94 -16.37
CA SER A 103 20.14 -8.01 -16.93
C SER A 103 20.08 -8.11 -18.45
N SER A 104 20.79 -7.21 -19.13
CA SER A 104 20.91 -7.15 -20.58
C SER A 104 22.01 -8.12 -21.05
N LEU A 105 21.66 -9.00 -22.00
CA LEU A 105 22.64 -9.92 -22.60
C LEU A 105 23.63 -9.16 -23.49
N GLU A 106 23.17 -8.15 -24.22
CA GLU A 106 24.01 -7.41 -25.15
C GLU A 106 25.03 -6.50 -24.45
N THR A 107 24.61 -5.77 -23.44
CA THR A 107 25.47 -4.80 -22.74
C THR A 107 26.20 -5.40 -21.55
N GLY A 108 25.68 -6.50 -20.99
CA GLY A 108 26.14 -7.08 -19.74
C GLY A 108 25.75 -6.26 -18.49
N ALA A 109 25.07 -5.13 -18.65
CA ALA A 109 24.59 -4.31 -17.55
C ALA A 109 23.39 -4.97 -16.87
N ASN A 110 23.29 -4.79 -15.56
CA ASN A 110 22.15 -5.22 -14.77
C ASN A 110 21.58 -4.08 -13.94
N TYR A 111 20.33 -4.23 -13.53
CA TYR A 111 19.55 -3.17 -12.91
C TYR A 111 18.64 -3.75 -11.84
N THR A 112 18.41 -2.98 -10.79
CA THR A 112 17.43 -3.28 -9.75
C THR A 112 16.29 -2.26 -9.85
N MET A 113 15.06 -2.77 -9.81
CA MET A 113 13.85 -1.97 -9.75
C MET A 113 13.07 -2.30 -8.49
N GLU A 114 12.84 -1.26 -7.68
CA GLU A 114 12.15 -1.34 -6.40
C GLU A 114 11.00 -0.33 -6.36
N TRP A 115 10.11 -0.47 -5.38
CA TRP A 115 9.12 0.55 -5.06
C TRP A 115 8.95 0.63 -3.55
N TYR A 116 9.26 1.77 -2.95
CA TYR A 116 9.27 1.91 -1.49
C TYR A 116 9.04 3.36 -1.06
N GLU A 117 9.03 3.56 0.26
CA GLU A 117 8.69 4.81 0.91
C GLU A 117 9.77 5.88 0.70
N LEU A 118 9.35 7.11 0.37
CA LEU A 118 10.27 8.24 0.31
C LEU A 118 10.84 8.58 1.68
N PHE A 119 10.03 8.39 2.73
CA PHE A 119 10.31 8.82 4.10
C PHE A 119 10.30 7.66 5.10
N GLN A 120 10.62 6.44 4.67
CA GLN A 120 10.58 5.22 5.49
C GLN A 120 9.16 4.79 5.96
N LEU A 121 9.02 3.48 6.26
CA LEU A 121 7.75 2.80 6.58
C LEU A 121 6.92 3.46 7.69
N GLY A 122 7.56 3.96 8.75
CA GLY A 122 6.86 4.58 9.88
C GLY A 122 6.02 5.79 9.46
N ASN A 123 6.57 6.64 8.59
CA ASN A 123 5.90 7.84 8.08
C ASN A 123 4.78 7.53 7.08
N CYS A 124 4.81 6.34 6.48
CA CYS A 124 3.72 5.85 5.62
C CYS A 124 2.61 5.17 6.40
N THR A 125 2.90 4.63 7.59
CA THR A 125 1.94 3.85 8.39
C THR A 125 1.18 4.73 9.38
N PHE A 126 1.82 5.74 9.96
CA PHE A 126 1.22 6.62 10.95
C PHE A 126 1.54 8.09 10.68
N PRO A 127 0.59 9.01 10.93
CA PRO A 127 0.77 10.43 10.64
C PRO A 127 1.54 11.16 11.75
N HIS A 128 2.00 12.36 11.40
CA HIS A 128 2.53 13.34 12.33
C HIS A 128 1.42 14.21 12.90
N LEU A 129 1.46 14.43 14.22
CA LEU A 129 0.50 15.30 14.91
C LEU A 129 1.13 16.67 15.16
N ARG A 130 0.92 17.57 14.20
CA ARG A 130 1.39 18.96 14.25
C ARG A 130 0.46 19.80 15.13
N LEU A 131 1.00 20.79 15.85
CA LEU A 131 0.24 21.63 16.78
C LEU A 131 -0.59 22.70 16.05
N GLU A 132 -0.08 23.17 14.92
CA GLU A 132 -0.66 24.18 14.05
C GLU A 132 -1.73 23.62 13.09
N MET A 133 -1.84 22.29 12.99
CA MET A 133 -2.80 21.61 12.12
C MET A 133 -3.82 20.80 12.92
N LYS A 134 -5.10 20.89 12.53
CA LYS A 134 -6.17 20.10 13.14
C LYS A 134 -6.15 18.65 12.66
N ALA A 135 -5.98 18.43 11.36
CA ALA A 135 -5.84 17.09 10.80
C ALA A 135 -4.43 16.52 11.05
N PRO A 136 -4.29 15.20 11.29
CA PRO A 136 -3.00 14.51 11.21
C PRO A 136 -2.34 14.71 9.84
N PHE A 137 -1.01 14.90 9.82
CA PHE A 137 -0.25 15.20 8.61
C PHE A 137 0.54 13.98 8.14
N TRP A 138 0.41 13.58 6.87
CA TRP A 138 1.00 12.36 6.33
C TRP A 138 2.20 12.63 5.44
N CYS A 139 3.29 11.90 5.69
CA CYS A 139 4.46 11.82 4.82
C CYS A 139 4.52 10.43 4.20
N ASN A 140 3.44 10.04 3.53
CA ASN A 140 3.20 8.65 3.09
C ASN A 140 3.45 8.41 1.60
N GLN A 141 4.24 9.26 0.94
CA GLN A 141 4.56 9.03 -0.46
C GLN A 141 5.46 7.79 -0.64
N GLY A 142 5.13 6.96 -1.63
CA GLY A 142 5.98 5.87 -2.12
C GLY A 142 6.18 5.99 -3.63
N ALA A 143 7.32 5.54 -4.14
CA ALA A 143 7.68 5.67 -5.55
C ALA A 143 8.57 4.52 -6.05
N ALA A 144 8.61 4.36 -7.36
CA ALA A 144 9.54 3.45 -8.02
C ALA A 144 10.97 4.01 -7.97
N CYS A 145 11.93 3.13 -7.74
CA CYS A 145 13.36 3.40 -7.79
C CYS A 145 14.01 2.43 -8.77
N PHE A 146 14.75 2.95 -9.75
CA PHE A 146 15.47 2.16 -10.75
C PHE A 146 16.94 2.59 -10.77
N PHE A 147 17.85 1.63 -10.61
CA PHE A 147 19.29 1.91 -10.56
C PHE A 147 20.10 0.77 -11.17
N GLU A 148 21.32 1.10 -11.61
CA GLU A 148 22.28 0.13 -12.16
C GLU A 148 22.92 -0.70 -11.03
N GLY A 149 23.11 -1.99 -11.28
CA GLY A 149 23.63 -2.95 -10.33
C GLY A 149 22.57 -3.86 -9.72
N ILE A 150 22.86 -5.16 -9.66
CA ILE A 150 22.25 -6.11 -8.72
C ILE A 150 23.33 -6.46 -7.70
N ASP A 151 23.10 -6.14 -6.43
CA ASP A 151 24.01 -6.52 -5.34
C ASP A 151 23.76 -7.98 -4.95
N ASP A 152 24.50 -8.89 -5.59
CA ASP A 152 24.37 -10.33 -5.39
C ASP A 152 24.45 -10.72 -3.91
N LEU A 153 25.33 -10.09 -3.11
CA LEU A 153 25.48 -10.44 -1.70
C LEU A 153 24.23 -10.04 -0.92
N HIS A 154 23.72 -8.83 -1.13
CA HIS A 154 22.52 -8.33 -0.47
C HIS A 154 21.28 -9.21 -0.72
N TRP A 155 21.11 -9.70 -1.95
CA TRP A 155 19.94 -10.49 -2.32
C TRP A 155 20.08 -11.99 -2.05
N SER A 156 21.29 -12.55 -2.13
CA SER A 156 21.50 -14.00 -2.02
C SER A 156 21.90 -14.49 -0.63
N GLN A 157 22.46 -13.63 0.24
CA GLN A 157 23.00 -14.09 1.53
C GLN A 157 21.91 -14.58 2.48
N ASN A 158 20.86 -13.77 2.68
CA ASN A 158 19.73 -14.07 3.57
C ASN A 158 18.37 -13.96 2.84
N GLY A 159 18.39 -13.96 1.51
CA GLY A 159 17.25 -13.63 0.66
C GLY A 159 17.07 -14.60 -0.52
N THR A 160 16.53 -14.08 -1.61
CA THR A 160 16.37 -14.79 -2.88
C THR A 160 16.87 -13.91 -4.03
N LEU A 161 17.77 -14.47 -4.83
CA LEU A 161 18.13 -13.98 -6.16
C LEU A 161 17.91 -15.13 -7.14
N GLU A 162 16.83 -15.05 -7.92
CA GLU A 162 16.44 -16.12 -8.84
C GLU A 162 16.05 -15.56 -10.21
N LYS A 163 16.67 -16.06 -11.28
CA LYS A 163 16.21 -15.76 -12.65
C LYS A 163 14.88 -16.47 -12.90
N ILE A 164 13.84 -15.70 -13.16
CA ILE A 164 12.46 -16.19 -13.33
C ILE A 164 11.95 -16.11 -14.76
N GLY A 165 12.65 -15.43 -15.67
CA GLY A 165 12.19 -15.31 -17.06
C GLY A 165 13.13 -14.48 -17.93
N GLU A 166 12.69 -14.26 -19.16
CA GLU A 166 13.34 -13.41 -20.16
C GLU A 166 12.28 -12.67 -20.97
N ILE A 167 12.66 -11.47 -21.44
CA ILE A 167 11.90 -10.66 -22.40
C ILE A 167 12.87 -10.06 -23.42
N SER A 168 12.33 -9.59 -24.54
CA SER A 168 13.08 -8.76 -25.48
C SER A 168 13.29 -7.34 -24.94
N GLY A 169 14.28 -6.62 -25.48
CA GLY A 169 14.47 -5.22 -25.11
C GLY A 169 13.29 -4.33 -25.50
N SER A 170 12.56 -4.64 -26.58
CA SER A 170 11.32 -3.92 -26.92
C SER A 170 10.24 -4.05 -25.83
N GLN A 171 10.02 -5.26 -25.31
CA GLN A 171 9.12 -5.51 -24.18
C GLN A 171 9.61 -4.82 -22.89
N PHE A 172 10.92 -4.75 -22.66
CA PHE A 172 11.47 -3.99 -21.53
C PHE A 172 11.17 -2.50 -21.65
N ASN A 173 11.31 -1.91 -22.85
CA ASN A 173 10.99 -0.50 -23.08
C ASN A 173 9.50 -0.19 -22.84
N ASP A 174 8.60 -1.10 -23.25
CA ASP A 174 7.16 -0.99 -22.97
C ASP A 174 6.87 -1.09 -21.46
N LEU A 175 7.57 -1.98 -20.75
CA LEU A 175 7.49 -2.06 -19.29
C LEU A 175 7.99 -0.77 -18.64
N ALA A 176 9.12 -0.24 -19.08
CA ALA A 176 9.71 1.00 -18.56
C ALA A 176 8.72 2.17 -18.67
N GLN A 177 8.04 2.30 -19.81
CA GLN A 177 6.98 3.31 -19.98
C GLN A 177 5.83 3.09 -19.00
N TRP A 178 5.37 1.85 -18.83
CA TRP A 178 4.34 1.53 -17.84
C TRP A 178 4.77 1.87 -16.41
N VAL A 179 6.03 1.62 -16.04
CA VAL A 179 6.57 1.97 -14.71
C VAL A 179 6.52 3.48 -14.49
N GLN A 180 6.84 4.29 -15.50
CA GLN A 180 6.73 5.75 -15.41
C GLN A 180 5.28 6.20 -15.15
N ASP A 181 4.32 5.61 -15.87
CA ASP A 181 2.90 5.91 -15.68
C ASP A 181 2.37 5.43 -14.32
N ASP A 182 2.83 4.26 -13.83
CA ASP A 182 2.51 3.76 -12.49
C ASP A 182 3.08 4.69 -11.41
N ASN A 183 4.34 5.11 -11.56
CA ASN A 183 5.04 5.96 -10.60
C ASN A 183 4.45 7.39 -10.53
N ARG A 184 3.86 7.88 -11.63
CA ARG A 184 3.15 9.16 -11.66
C ARG A 184 1.79 9.11 -10.95
N THR A 185 1.11 7.96 -11.01
CA THR A 185 -0.32 7.85 -10.64
C THR A 185 -0.57 7.13 -9.31
N GLY A 186 0.30 6.21 -8.92
CA GLY A 186 0.31 5.52 -7.62
C GLY A 186 1.28 6.20 -6.66
N ILE A 187 0.76 7.17 -5.91
CA ILE A 187 1.60 8.19 -5.25
C ILE A 187 1.85 7.95 -3.77
N TYR A 188 1.00 7.14 -3.11
CA TYR A 188 1.09 6.90 -1.68
C TYR A 188 1.28 5.42 -1.37
N TYR A 189 2.05 5.15 -0.33
CA TYR A 189 2.30 3.82 0.23
C TYR A 189 1.20 3.50 1.24
N GLU A 190 0.70 2.27 1.19
CA GLU A 190 -0.22 1.72 2.20
C GLU A 190 0.32 0.41 2.74
N THR A 191 0.47 0.32 4.05
CA THR A 191 1.04 -0.83 4.77
C THR A 191 0.01 -1.94 4.98
N TRP A 192 -1.23 -1.56 5.29
CA TRP A 192 -2.20 -2.51 5.81
C TRP A 192 -3.01 -3.17 4.70
N THR A 193 -3.03 -4.51 4.69
CA THR A 193 -4.13 -5.24 4.07
C THR A 193 -5.16 -5.55 5.14
N VAL A 194 -6.44 -5.25 4.90
CA VAL A 194 -7.50 -5.42 5.90
C VAL A 194 -8.49 -6.47 5.43
N LEU A 195 -8.68 -7.51 6.25
CA LEU A 195 -9.48 -8.68 5.94
C LEU A 195 -10.64 -8.84 6.94
N SER A 196 -11.69 -9.55 6.54
CA SER A 196 -12.79 -9.90 7.44
C SER A 196 -12.39 -10.92 8.52
N ASP A 197 -11.59 -11.92 8.13
CA ASP A 197 -11.25 -13.10 8.91
C ASP A 197 -9.92 -13.71 8.42
N PRO A 198 -9.21 -14.52 9.24
CA PRO A 198 -8.06 -15.28 8.76
C PRO A 198 -8.54 -16.48 7.93
N GLY A 199 -8.30 -16.45 6.62
CA GLY A 199 -8.55 -17.60 5.75
C GLY A 199 -8.80 -17.25 4.29
N PRO A 200 -8.84 -18.27 3.40
CA PRO A 200 -8.90 -18.08 1.95
C PRO A 200 -10.23 -17.50 1.45
N ASN A 201 -11.29 -17.56 2.26
CA ASN A 201 -12.63 -17.05 1.91
C ASN A 201 -12.94 -15.70 2.57
N ALA A 202 -11.92 -15.04 3.15
CA ALA A 202 -12.10 -13.76 3.80
C ALA A 202 -12.50 -12.68 2.78
N THR A 203 -13.36 -11.75 3.20
CA THR A 203 -13.60 -10.55 2.40
C THR A 203 -12.42 -9.61 2.59
N VAL A 204 -11.82 -9.17 1.49
CA VAL A 204 -10.80 -8.12 1.51
C VAL A 204 -11.52 -6.78 1.56
N TRP A 205 -11.26 -5.99 2.58
CA TRP A 205 -11.79 -4.63 2.70
C TRP A 205 -10.88 -3.62 2.01
N PHE A 206 -9.57 -3.73 2.25
CA PHE A 206 -8.52 -2.87 1.70
C PHE A 206 -7.30 -3.71 1.35
N GLU A 207 -6.70 -3.46 0.19
CA GLU A 207 -5.40 -4.01 -0.17
C GLU A 207 -4.29 -3.01 0.16
N SER A 208 -3.15 -3.52 0.62
CA SER A 208 -1.93 -2.71 0.75
C SER A 208 -1.46 -2.18 -0.61
N TYR A 209 -0.58 -1.18 -0.58
CA TYR A 209 0.09 -0.63 -1.74
C TYR A 209 1.56 -0.42 -1.40
N ASP A 210 2.29 -1.54 -1.40
CA ASP A 210 3.67 -1.69 -0.92
C ASP A 210 4.61 -2.26 -2.02
N CYS A 211 5.86 -2.53 -1.65
CA CYS A 211 6.88 -3.11 -2.53
C CYS A 211 6.43 -4.46 -3.14
N SER A 212 5.87 -5.36 -2.32
CA SER A 212 5.37 -6.67 -2.79
C SER A 212 4.26 -6.50 -3.83
N GLN A 213 3.34 -5.55 -3.62
CA GLN A 213 2.25 -5.27 -4.54
C GLN A 213 2.76 -4.66 -5.85
N PHE A 214 3.80 -3.82 -5.80
CA PHE A 214 4.46 -3.33 -7.01
C PHE A 214 5.13 -4.43 -7.82
N VAL A 215 5.82 -5.37 -7.15
CA VAL A 215 6.41 -6.54 -7.81
C VAL A 215 5.32 -7.38 -8.49
N HIS A 216 4.18 -7.62 -7.83
CA HIS A 216 3.06 -8.33 -8.43
C HIS A 216 2.41 -7.58 -9.60
N ARG A 217 2.28 -6.25 -9.53
CA ARG A 217 1.83 -5.44 -10.68
C ARG A 217 2.81 -5.55 -11.85
N THR A 218 4.11 -5.50 -11.57
CA THR A 218 5.18 -5.66 -12.57
C THR A 218 5.13 -7.04 -13.23
N TYR A 219 4.98 -8.12 -12.46
CA TYR A 219 4.87 -9.47 -13.01
C TYR A 219 3.62 -9.66 -13.87
N ARG A 220 2.47 -9.11 -13.45
CA ARG A 220 1.26 -9.11 -14.28
C ARG A 220 1.49 -8.35 -15.58
N LYS A 221 2.15 -7.18 -15.52
CA LYS A 221 2.49 -6.41 -16.72
C LYS A 221 3.43 -7.15 -17.65
N LEU A 222 4.45 -7.81 -17.11
CA LEU A 222 5.37 -8.66 -17.87
C LEU A 222 4.63 -9.79 -18.59
N LYS A 223 3.68 -10.45 -17.92
CA LYS A 223 2.83 -11.47 -18.55
C LYS A 223 1.97 -10.90 -19.67
N GLU A 224 1.35 -9.73 -19.48
CA GLU A 224 0.59 -9.03 -20.55
C GLU A 224 1.46 -8.74 -21.77
N LEU A 225 2.73 -8.40 -21.54
CA LEU A 225 3.72 -8.17 -22.59
C LEU A 225 4.21 -9.47 -23.23
N GLY A 226 3.86 -10.65 -22.70
CA GLY A 226 4.19 -11.96 -23.26
C GLY A 226 5.34 -12.70 -22.58
N ALA A 227 5.83 -12.22 -21.44
CA ALA A 227 6.84 -12.90 -20.65
C ALA A 227 6.33 -14.24 -20.12
N LYS A 228 7.20 -15.26 -20.11
CA LYS A 228 6.94 -16.55 -19.47
C LYS A 228 7.74 -16.63 -18.19
N LEU A 229 7.08 -16.35 -17.07
CA LEU A 229 7.70 -16.37 -15.76
C LEU A 229 7.58 -17.76 -15.14
N SER A 230 8.67 -18.29 -14.60
CA SER A 230 8.66 -19.53 -13.84
C SER A 230 9.69 -19.47 -12.71
N SER A 231 9.32 -20.03 -11.57
CA SER A 231 10.16 -20.10 -10.37
C SER A 231 10.37 -21.56 -10.01
N ARG A 232 11.59 -21.90 -9.58
CA ARG A 232 11.93 -23.22 -9.02
C ARG A 232 11.56 -23.30 -7.54
N SER A 233 11.47 -22.16 -6.88
CA SER A 233 11.09 -22.02 -5.47
C SER A 233 9.66 -21.50 -5.31
N GLN A 234 9.04 -21.75 -4.16
CA GLN A 234 7.78 -21.08 -3.81
C GLN A 234 8.00 -19.57 -3.75
N THR A 235 7.00 -18.83 -4.23
CA THR A 235 7.07 -17.37 -4.31
C THR A 235 6.26 -16.78 -3.17
N ASN A 236 6.91 -16.65 -2.01
CA ASN A 236 6.29 -16.15 -0.80
C ASN A 236 6.57 -14.66 -0.60
N TYR A 237 5.62 -13.96 0.00
CA TYR A 237 5.66 -12.53 0.24
C TYR A 237 5.18 -12.20 1.64
N THR A 238 5.78 -11.18 2.25
CA THR A 238 5.33 -10.67 3.54
C THR A 238 4.00 -9.95 3.35
N LYS A 239 3.02 -10.27 4.19
CA LYS A 239 1.75 -9.56 4.26
C LYS A 239 1.48 -9.15 5.70
N ILE A 240 1.06 -7.90 5.88
CA ILE A 240 0.69 -7.36 7.19
C ILE A 240 -0.83 -7.16 7.19
N TYR A 241 -1.50 -8.01 7.95
CA TYR A 241 -2.95 -8.07 8.03
C TYR A 241 -3.50 -7.40 9.28
N LEU A 242 -4.56 -6.61 9.07
CA LEU A 242 -5.52 -6.25 10.11
C LEU A 242 -6.81 -7.04 9.88
N TYR A 243 -7.39 -7.55 10.96
CA TYR A 243 -8.68 -8.27 10.89
C TYR A 243 -9.78 -7.43 11.51
N SER A 244 -10.85 -7.19 10.77
CA SER A 244 -11.97 -6.35 11.21
C SER A 244 -13.31 -6.81 10.65
N GLY A 245 -14.41 -6.43 11.30
CA GLY A 245 -15.73 -6.44 10.67
C GLY A 245 -15.81 -5.42 9.53
N GLU A 246 -16.99 -5.22 8.96
CA GLU A 246 -17.16 -4.28 7.85
C GLU A 246 -16.75 -2.85 8.25
N PRO A 247 -15.80 -2.22 7.55
CA PRO A 247 -15.34 -0.87 7.87
C PRO A 247 -16.41 0.19 7.68
N THR A 248 -16.38 1.22 8.52
CA THR A 248 -17.27 2.37 8.43
C THR A 248 -16.51 3.60 7.91
N PHE A 249 -16.98 4.18 6.81
CA PHE A 249 -16.46 5.44 6.28
C PHE A 249 -16.74 6.59 7.25
N LEU A 250 -15.73 7.39 7.57
CA LEU A 250 -15.85 8.52 8.50
C LEU A 250 -15.82 9.89 7.80
N GLY A 251 -15.09 10.00 6.68
CA GLY A 251 -14.90 11.25 5.94
C GLY A 251 -13.43 11.57 5.66
N ASN A 252 -13.17 12.67 4.96
CA ASN A 252 -11.82 13.19 4.73
C ASN A 252 -11.41 14.23 5.80
N ASP A 253 -10.23 14.83 5.63
CA ASP A 253 -9.70 15.87 6.52
C ASP A 253 -10.67 17.03 6.78
N SER A 254 -11.29 17.55 5.72
CA SER A 254 -12.19 18.70 5.81
C SER A 254 -13.51 18.33 6.48
N ASP A 255 -14.00 17.12 6.21
CA ASP A 255 -15.25 16.61 6.79
C ASP A 255 -15.12 16.44 8.30
N ILE A 256 -14.01 15.86 8.77
CA ILE A 256 -13.83 15.49 10.18
C ILE A 256 -13.24 16.64 11.00
N PHE A 257 -12.12 17.22 10.57
CA PHE A 257 -11.35 18.19 11.37
C PHE A 257 -11.79 19.65 11.12
N GLY A 258 -12.56 19.89 10.05
CA GLY A 258 -13.16 21.18 9.74
C GLY A 258 -14.49 21.45 10.47
N GLN A 259 -15.21 20.41 10.89
CA GLN A 259 -16.57 20.54 11.41
C GLN A 259 -16.64 20.52 12.95
N PRO A 260 -17.17 21.58 13.61
CA PRO A 260 -17.30 21.61 15.07
C PRO A 260 -18.15 20.47 15.64
N ALA A 261 -19.12 19.96 14.88
CA ALA A 261 -19.99 18.86 15.29
C ALA A 261 -19.25 17.53 15.45
N LEU A 262 -18.14 17.33 14.73
CA LEU A 262 -17.33 16.11 14.76
C LEU A 262 -16.07 16.25 15.63
N LYS A 263 -16.01 17.27 16.50
CA LYS A 263 -14.86 17.54 17.37
C LYS A 263 -14.43 16.33 18.22
N ASN A 264 -15.39 15.54 18.73
CA ASN A 264 -15.06 14.36 19.53
C ASN A 264 -14.37 13.29 18.67
N LEU A 265 -14.92 12.96 17.51
CA LEU A 265 -14.31 12.03 16.55
C LEU A 265 -12.90 12.49 16.14
N ALA A 266 -12.74 13.77 15.80
CA ALA A 266 -11.44 14.36 15.48
C ALA A 266 -10.43 14.21 16.63
N SER A 267 -10.88 14.39 17.87
CA SER A 267 -10.04 14.19 19.05
C SER A 267 -9.67 12.72 19.25
N ASP A 268 -10.61 11.80 19.02
CA ASP A 268 -10.40 10.36 19.17
C ASP A 268 -9.40 9.84 18.14
N ILE A 269 -9.51 10.25 16.88
CA ILE A 269 -8.55 9.90 15.81
C ILE A 269 -7.15 10.42 16.15
N ARG A 270 -7.04 11.69 16.57
CA ARG A 270 -5.73 12.25 16.97
C ARG A 270 -5.14 11.53 18.18
N ARG A 271 -5.97 11.17 19.16
CA ARG A 271 -5.52 10.43 20.34
C ARG A 271 -4.99 9.06 19.95
N PHE A 272 -5.72 8.32 19.11
CA PHE A 272 -5.29 7.02 18.60
C PHE A 272 -3.91 7.11 17.92
N TYR A 273 -3.71 8.06 17.00
CA TYR A 273 -2.42 8.21 16.33
C TYR A 273 -1.28 8.72 17.24
N TYR A 274 -1.60 9.39 18.34
CA TYR A 274 -0.59 9.93 19.25
C TYR A 274 0.30 8.83 19.83
N SER A 275 -0.27 7.65 20.10
CA SER A 275 0.47 6.49 20.63
C SER A 275 1.50 5.95 19.62
N PHE A 276 1.35 6.21 18.32
CA PHE A 276 2.26 5.71 17.28
C PHE A 276 3.32 6.73 16.82
N ARG A 277 3.39 7.91 17.46
CA ARG A 277 4.33 8.97 17.07
C ARG A 277 5.80 8.53 17.21
N PRO A 278 6.70 8.99 16.32
CA PRO A 278 8.13 8.67 16.42
C PRO A 278 8.80 9.38 17.63
N HIS A 279 10.03 8.97 17.94
CA HIS A 279 10.92 9.59 18.94
C HIS A 279 10.38 9.66 20.38
N GLN A 280 9.81 8.56 20.86
CA GLN A 280 9.38 8.42 22.26
C GLN A 280 10.55 8.00 23.17
N SER A 281 10.55 8.50 24.40
CA SER A 281 11.34 7.89 25.47
C SER A 281 10.83 6.47 25.77
N PHE A 282 11.65 5.64 26.42
CA PHE A 282 11.24 4.26 26.76
C PHE A 282 9.96 4.19 27.61
N ALA A 283 9.80 5.12 28.56
CA ALA A 283 8.61 5.19 29.40
C ALA A 283 7.36 5.57 28.59
N GLU A 284 7.48 6.55 27.69
CA GLU A 284 6.40 6.92 26.78
C GLU A 284 6.04 5.81 25.80
N LEU A 285 7.04 5.07 25.32
CA LEU A 285 6.83 3.92 24.45
C LEU A 285 6.04 2.82 25.17
N ALA A 286 6.38 2.51 26.42
CA ALA A 286 5.64 1.54 27.21
C ALA A 286 4.17 1.96 27.42
N VAL A 287 3.93 3.24 27.72
CA VAL A 287 2.57 3.79 27.84
C VAL A 287 1.83 3.71 26.50
N SER A 288 2.49 4.11 25.41
CA SER A 288 1.89 4.14 24.09
C SER A 288 1.56 2.74 23.56
N LEU A 289 2.40 1.74 23.86
CA LEU A 289 2.10 0.34 23.56
C LEU A 289 0.88 -0.17 24.34
N LEU A 290 0.73 0.23 25.61
CA LEU A 290 -0.44 -0.12 26.41
C LEU A 290 -1.72 0.54 25.88
N GLU A 291 -1.63 1.81 25.47
CA GLU A 291 -2.74 2.52 24.83
C GLU A 291 -3.12 1.88 23.49
N ALA A 292 -2.15 1.62 22.61
CA ALA A 292 -2.39 0.93 21.34
C ALA A 292 -3.02 -0.46 21.54
N PHE A 293 -2.56 -1.22 22.55
CA PHE A 293 -3.19 -2.50 22.90
C PHE A 293 -4.63 -2.31 23.40
N THR A 294 -4.87 -1.29 24.22
CA THR A 294 -6.22 -0.98 24.73
C THR A 294 -7.15 -0.66 23.57
N ASP A 295 -6.79 0.29 22.72
CA ASP A 295 -7.61 0.72 21.59
C ASP A 295 -7.89 -0.44 20.62
N VAL A 296 -6.86 -1.18 20.20
CA VAL A 296 -6.97 -2.20 19.16
C VAL A 296 -7.57 -3.52 19.65
N VAL A 297 -7.23 -3.95 20.87
CA VAL A 297 -7.59 -5.28 21.39
C VAL A 297 -8.77 -5.24 22.36
N LEU A 298 -8.77 -4.28 23.29
CA LEU A 298 -9.82 -4.19 24.32
C LEU A 298 -11.04 -3.45 23.78
N ASP A 299 -10.84 -2.28 23.19
CA ASP A 299 -11.89 -1.43 22.64
C ASP A 299 -12.26 -1.83 21.20
N LYS A 300 -11.42 -2.67 20.57
CA LYS A 300 -11.64 -3.24 19.23
C LYS A 300 -11.82 -2.17 18.16
N SER A 301 -11.00 -1.12 18.24
CA SER A 301 -11.06 0.04 17.38
C SER A 301 -9.71 0.30 16.72
N PHE A 302 -9.75 0.62 15.44
CA PHE A 302 -8.58 1.08 14.68
C PHE A 302 -9.04 2.11 13.66
N TYR A 303 -8.28 3.20 13.54
CA TYR A 303 -8.51 4.21 12.50
C TYR A 303 -7.53 4.01 11.35
N LEU A 304 -8.08 3.64 10.18
CA LEU A 304 -7.33 3.48 8.94
C LEU A 304 -7.45 4.76 8.10
N PHE A 305 -6.34 5.19 7.52
CA PHE A 305 -6.32 6.25 6.53
C PHE A 305 -6.02 5.67 5.15
N TYR A 306 -7.02 5.66 4.27
CA TYR A 306 -6.92 5.04 2.95
C TYR A 306 -7.59 5.96 1.92
N ASN A 307 -6.99 6.12 0.74
CA ASN A 307 -7.47 7.06 -0.30
C ASN A 307 -7.62 8.52 0.20
N PHE A 308 -6.80 8.93 1.16
CA PHE A 308 -6.88 10.24 1.83
C PHE A 308 -8.20 10.46 2.61
N GLU A 309 -8.78 9.37 3.10
CA GLU A 309 -10.02 9.32 3.83
C GLU A 309 -9.86 8.45 5.09
N TYR A 310 -10.64 8.73 6.14
CA TYR A 310 -10.61 7.97 7.39
C TYR A 310 -11.72 6.93 7.45
N TRP A 311 -11.34 5.76 7.96
CA TRP A 311 -12.21 4.61 8.14
C TRP A 311 -12.06 4.09 9.56
N HIS A 312 -13.19 3.75 10.19
CA HIS A 312 -13.17 3.01 11.45
C HIS A 312 -13.24 1.51 11.15
N LEU A 313 -12.28 0.76 11.70
CA LEU A 313 -12.22 -0.68 11.61
C LEU A 313 -12.69 -1.29 12.94
N PRO A 314 -13.84 -2.00 12.96
CA PRO A 314 -14.25 -2.75 14.15
C PRO A 314 -13.40 -4.03 14.25
N MET A 315 -12.32 -3.96 15.02
CA MET A 315 -11.28 -4.98 15.04
C MET A 315 -11.77 -6.33 15.59
N LYS A 316 -11.27 -7.42 14.99
CA LYS A 316 -11.60 -8.80 15.34
C LYS A 316 -10.31 -9.60 15.58
N PRO A 317 -10.29 -10.57 16.50
CA PRO A 317 -9.17 -11.51 16.62
C PRO A 317 -8.83 -12.18 15.27
N PRO A 318 -7.53 -12.38 14.96
CA PRO A 318 -6.36 -12.15 15.80
C PRO A 318 -5.86 -10.69 15.83
N TYR A 319 -6.67 -9.74 15.37
CA TYR A 319 -6.43 -8.29 15.32
C TYR A 319 -5.38 -7.88 14.30
N MET A 320 -4.15 -8.37 14.47
CA MET A 320 -3.05 -8.13 13.55
C MET A 320 -2.25 -9.42 13.36
N GLN A 321 -1.82 -9.69 12.14
CA GLN A 321 -0.94 -10.81 11.84
C GLN A 321 0.03 -10.44 10.74
N ILE A 322 1.29 -10.87 10.88
CA ILE A 322 2.27 -10.84 9.80
C ILE A 322 2.38 -12.27 9.28
N THR A 323 2.17 -12.45 7.98
CA THR A 323 2.29 -13.75 7.31
C THR A 323 3.36 -13.69 6.23
N TYR A 324 3.85 -14.87 5.86
CA TYR A 324 4.75 -15.05 4.72
C TYR A 324 4.18 -16.15 3.85
N GLU A 325 3.36 -15.74 2.89
CA GLU A 325 2.45 -16.63 2.18
C GLU A 325 2.74 -16.67 0.69
N GLU A 326 2.43 -17.81 0.07
CA GLU A 326 2.67 -18.06 -1.34
C GLU A 326 1.70 -17.27 -2.22
N VAL A 327 2.26 -16.46 -3.12
CA VAL A 327 1.54 -15.78 -4.20
C VAL A 327 2.21 -16.16 -5.51
N PRO A 328 1.64 -17.13 -6.26
CA PRO A 328 2.26 -17.65 -7.47
C PRO A 328 2.53 -16.58 -8.53
N LEU A 329 3.59 -16.80 -9.33
CA LEU A 329 3.83 -16.02 -10.54
C LEU A 329 2.62 -16.12 -11.50
N PRO A 330 2.24 -15.02 -12.16
CA PRO A 330 1.00 -14.94 -12.91
C PRO A 330 0.97 -15.84 -14.14
#